data_AF-A0A925PFN2-F1
#
_entry.id   AF-A0A925PFN2-F1
#
_cell.length_a   1.000
_cell.length_b   1.000
_cell.length_c   1.000
_cell.angle_alpha   90.00
_cell.angle_beta   90.00
_cell.angle_gamma   90.00
#
_symmetry.space_group_name_H-M   'P 1'
#
loop_
_entity.id
_entity.type
_entity.pdbx_description
1 polymer ?
#
loop_
_entity_poly.entity_id
_entity_poly.type
_entity_poly.pdbx_seq_one_letter_code
_entity_poly.pdbx_strand_id
1 'polypeptide(L)' 'MIKQEAIKPGLSLKAYRMLTGLAAPFAPLFLAWRTQRGKEEPGRRPERYGLASAPRPPGFLAWFHAACVGEANAALPV' A
#
# COMPACT_ATOMS: atom_id res chain seq x y z
N MET A 1 -17.56 13.69 -24.74
CA MET A 1 -17.91 13.47 -23.33
C MET A 1 -18.23 11.99 -23.16
N ILE A 2 -17.26 11.16 -22.75
CA ILE A 2 -17.47 9.71 -22.61
C ILE A 2 -18.15 9.46 -21.26
N LYS A 3 -19.42 9.05 -21.28
CA LYS A 3 -20.12 8.54 -20.11
C LYS A 3 -19.50 7.18 -19.78
N GLN A 4 -18.65 7.12 -18.76
CA GLN A 4 -18.27 5.82 -18.19
C GLN A 4 -19.48 5.27 -17.43
N GLU A 5 -20.06 4.18 -17.94
CA GLU A 5 -21.00 3.39 -17.13
C GLU A 5 -20.22 2.67 -16.04
N ALA A 6 -20.60 2.90 -14.79
CA ALA A 6 -19.97 2.24 -13.65
C ALA A 6 -20.30 0.74 -13.68
N ILE A 7 -19.31 -0.08 -14.02
CA ILE A 7 -19.42 -1.54 -13.98
C ILE A 7 -19.74 -1.94 -12.54
N LYS A 8 -20.89 -2.57 -12.32
CA LYS A 8 -21.26 -3.09 -11.00
C LYS A 8 -20.24 -4.16 -10.61
N PRO A 9 -19.60 -4.05 -9.43
CA PRO A 9 -18.61 -5.03 -9.02
C PRO A 9 -19.26 -6.42 -8.94
N GLY A 10 -18.64 -7.39 -9.61
CA GLY A 10 -19.07 -8.77 -9.58
C GLY A 10 -19.07 -9.33 -8.16
N LEU A 11 -19.77 -10.45 -7.95
CA LEU A 11 -19.87 -11.09 -6.64
C LEU A 11 -18.49 -11.43 -6.06
N SER A 12 -17.54 -11.86 -6.91
CA SER A 12 -16.15 -12.14 -6.54
C SER A 12 -15.44 -10.93 -5.93
N LEU A 13 -15.56 -9.76 -6.56
CA LEU A 13 -14.96 -8.52 -6.06
C LEU A 13 -15.61 -8.05 -4.76
N LYS A 14 -16.93 -8.22 -4.62
CA LYS A 14 -17.65 -7.93 -3.36
C LYS A 14 -17.16 -8.83 -2.22
N ALA A 15 -17.06 -10.13 -2.47
CA ALA A 15 -16.54 -11.09 -1.50
C ALA A 15 -15.10 -10.77 -1.10
N TYR A 16 -14.23 -10.49 -2.08
CA TYR A 16 -12.84 -10.07 -1.83
C TYR A 16 -12.76 -8.84 -0.93
N ARG A 17 -13.52 -7.78 -1.24
CA ARG A 17 -13.54 -6.54 -0.43
C ARG A 17 -14.07 -6.77 0.97
N MET A 18 -15.09 -7.63 1.13
CA MET A 18 -15.63 -7.97 2.44
C MET A 18 -14.62 -8.75 3.28
N LEU A 19 -14.03 -9.81 2.73
CA LEU A 19 -13.04 -10.64 3.43
C LEU A 19 -11.80 -9.83 3.82
N THR A 20 -11.28 -9.02 2.90
CA THR A 20 -10.12 -8.15 3.19
C THR A 20 -10.46 -7.04 4.19
N GLY A 21 -11.66 -6.47 4.13
CA GLY A 21 -12.14 -5.50 5.10
C GLY A 21 -12.28 -6.08 6.51
N LEU A 22 -12.83 -7.30 6.63
CA LEU A 22 -12.91 -8.01 7.91
C LEU A 22 -11.54 -8.44 8.45
N ALA A 23 -10.57 -8.69 7.57
CA ALA A 23 -9.19 -9.01 7.95
C ALA A 23 -8.37 -7.77 8.36
N ALA A 24 -8.73 -6.57 7.89
CA ALA A 24 -8.01 -5.32 8.16
C ALA A 24 -7.67 -5.05 9.64
N PRO A 25 -8.58 -5.22 10.64
CA PRO A 25 -8.23 -5.00 12.04
C PRO A 25 -7.13 -5.92 12.58
N PHE A 26 -6.84 -7.05 11.92
CA PHE A 26 -5.75 -7.94 12.29
C PHE A 26 -4.40 -7.53 11.69
N ALA A 27 -4.38 -6.61 10.71
CA ALA A 27 -3.14 -6.16 10.07
C ALA A 27 -2.11 -5.57 11.06
N PRO A 28 -2.49 -4.77 12.08
CA PRO A 28 -1.52 -4.26 13.05
C PRO A 28 -0.86 -5.35 13.88
N LEU A 29 -1.62 -6.37 14.29
CA LEU A 29 -1.10 -7.52 15.04
C LEU A 29 -0.12 -8.32 14.18
N PHE A 30 -0.45 -8.56 12.92
CA PHE A 30 0.43 -9.24 11.98
C PHE A 30 1.73 -8.49 11.74
N LEU A 31 1.67 -7.16 11.55
CA LEU A 31 2.86 -6.31 11.37
C LEU A 31 3.72 -6.25 12.65
N ALA A 32 3.11 -6.22 13.83
CA ALA A 32 3.81 -6.28 15.11
C ALA A 32 4.61 -7.60 15.24
N TRP A 33 3.96 -8.74 14.97
CA TRP A 33 4.61 -10.05 14.96
C TRP A 33 5.75 -10.15 13.94
N ARG A 34 5.55 -9.65 12.71
CA ARG A 34 6.62 -9.61 11.69
C ARG A 34 7.81 -8.79 12.15
N THR A 35 7.57 -7.69 12.85
CA THR A 35 8.66 -6.86 13.35
C THR A 35 9.46 -7.56 14.43
N GLN A 36 8.80 -8.30 15.33
CA GLN A 36 9.50 -9.14 16.32
C GLN A 36 10.38 -10.21 15.67
N ARG A 37 10.01 -10.69 14.47
CA ARG A 37 10.83 -11.62 13.68
C ARG A 37 11.92 -10.96 12.83
N GLY A 38 12.13 -9.65 12.97
CA GLY A 38 13.12 -8.88 12.20
C GLY A 38 12.79 -8.76 10.72
N LYS A 39 11.53 -8.96 10.32
CA LYS A 39 11.07 -8.86 8.92
C LYS A 39 10.61 -7.46 8.52
N GLU A 40 10.51 -6.55 9.49
CA GLU A 40 10.14 -5.15 9.29
C GLU A 40 11.09 -4.26 10.12
N GLU A 41 11.27 -3.03 9.70
CA GLU A 41 12.02 -2.02 10.45
C GLU A 41 11.06 -1.30 11.42
N PRO A 42 11.29 -1.31 12.75
CA PRO A 42 10.38 -0.75 13.73
C PRO A 42 10.03 0.73 13.53
N GLY A 43 11.01 1.57 13.15
CA GLY A 43 10.83 3.01 12.94
C GLY A 43 9.97 3.36 11.72
N ARG A 44 9.94 2.48 10.71
CA ARG A 44 9.24 2.67 9.44
C ARG A 44 7.91 1.93 9.33
N ARG A 45 7.43 1.31 10.42
CA ARG A 45 6.09 0.68 10.45
C ARG A 45 4.95 1.61 10.00
N PRO A 46 4.93 2.92 10.34
CA PRO A 46 3.88 3.83 9.87
C PRO A 46 3.69 3.83 8.34
N GLU A 47 4.77 3.63 7.58
CA GLU A 47 4.74 3.59 6.12
C GLU A 47 3.89 2.43 5.59
N ARG A 48 3.83 1.30 6.31
CA ARG A 48 2.97 0.14 5.96
C ARG A 48 1.48 0.47 6.04
N TYR A 49 1.10 1.51 6.78
CA TYR A 49 -0.26 2.00 6.89
C TYR A 49 -0.53 3.20 5.97
N GLY A 50 0.42 3.54 5.07
CA GLY A 50 0.30 4.70 4.19
C GLY A 50 0.55 6.05 4.88
N LEU A 51 1.09 6.04 6.11
CA LEU A 51 1.51 7.26 6.78
C LEU A 51 2.90 7.63 6.25
N ALA A 52 2.93 8.69 5.44
CA ALA A 52 4.18 9.20 4.87
C ALA A 52 5.13 9.67 5.98
N SER A 53 6.41 9.31 5.87
CA SER A 53 7.45 9.73 6.80
C SER A 53 7.92 11.17 6.61
N ALA A 54 7.53 11.81 5.50
CA ALA A 54 7.89 13.18 5.15
C ALA A 54 6.66 13.97 4.66
N PRO A 55 6.64 15.30 4.86
CA PRO A 55 5.60 16.15 4.30
C PRO A 55 5.66 16.13 2.77
N ARG A 56 4.50 16.31 2.12
CA ARG A 56 4.42 16.41 0.67
C ARG A 56 5.15 17.69 0.20
N PRO A 57 6.18 17.58 -0.67
CA PRO A 57 6.84 18.75 -1.23
C PRO A 57 5.91 19.50 -2.21
N PRO A 58 6.11 20.83 -2.41
CA PRO A 58 5.35 21.59 -3.38
C PRO A 58 5.70 21.17 -4.82
N GLY A 59 4.74 21.32 -5.75
CA GLY A 59 4.94 21.07 -7.17
C GLY A 59 4.39 19.74 -7.70
N PHE A 60 4.83 19.38 -8.92
CA PHE A 60 4.44 18.15 -9.62
C PHE A 60 5.16 16.93 -9.03
N LEU A 61 4.42 15.84 -8.81
CA LEU A 61 4.97 14.58 -8.32
C LEU A 61 4.56 13.44 -9.25
N ALA A 62 5.52 12.60 -9.61
CA ALA A 62 5.28 11.32 -10.26
C ALA A 62 5.26 10.22 -9.21
N TRP A 63 4.25 9.35 -9.25
CA TRP A 63 4.17 8.18 -8.39
C TRP A 63 4.75 6.97 -9.11
N PHE A 64 5.70 6.29 -8.45
CA PHE A 64 6.30 5.06 -8.93
C PHE A 64 5.83 3.88 -8.07
N HIS A 65 5.49 2.79 -8.74
CA HIS A 65 5.27 1.50 -8.09
C HIS A 65 6.43 0.57 -8.46
N ALA A 66 7.01 -0.07 -7.45
CA ALA A 66 8.06 -1.07 -7.63
C ALA A 66 7.63 -2.35 -6.91
N ALA A 67 7.50 -3.44 -7.65
CA ALA A 67 7.15 -4.76 -7.16
C ALA A 67 8.33 -5.45 -6.49
N CYS A 68 9.57 -5.04 -6.80
CA CYS A 68 10.79 -5.60 -6.22
C CYS A 68 11.85 -4.54 -5.90
N VAL A 69 12.91 -4.96 -5.18
CA VAL A 69 14.03 -4.07 -4.79
C VAL A 69 14.80 -3.55 -6.01
N GLY A 70 14.97 -4.37 -7.05
CA GLY A 70 15.65 -3.97 -8.28
C GLY A 70 14.93 -2.84 -9.00
N GLU A 71 13.61 -2.92 -9.10
CA GLU A 71 12.77 -1.86 -9.70
C GLU A 71 12.84 -0.56 -8.90
N ALA A 72 12.83 -0.65 -7.57
CA ALA A 72 12.95 0.54 -6.71
C ALA A 72 14.31 1.24 -6.90
N ASN A 73 15.40 0.47 -6.97
CA ASN A 73 16.73 1.03 -7.19
C ASN A 73 16.89 1.64 -8.59
N ALA A 74 16.27 1.04 -9.61
CA ALA A 74 16.30 1.56 -10.98
C ALA A 74 15.56 2.91 -11.14
N ALA A 75 14.63 3.22 -10.24
CA ALA A 75 13.90 4.48 -10.24
C ALA A 75 14.65 5.62 -9.53
N LEU A 76 15.72 5.33 -8.79
CA LEU A 76 16.52 6.36 -8.14
C LEU A 76 17.31 7.16 -9.20
N PRO A 77 17.40 8.49 -9.07
CA PRO A 77 18.28 9.27 -9.91
C PRO A 77 19.73 8.82 -9.70
N VAL A 78 20.43 8.55 -10.80
CA VAL A 78 21.86 8.21 -10.84
C VAL A 78 22.75 9.43 -10.64
#